data_AF-A0A1X6N665-F1
#
_entry.id   AF-A0A1X6N665-F1
#
_cell.length_a   1.000
_cell.length_b   1.000
_cell.length_c   1.000
_cell.angle_alpha   90.00
_cell.angle_beta   90.00
_cell.angle_gamma   90.00
#
_symmetry.space_group_name_H-M   'P 1'
#
loop_
_entity.id
_entity.type
_entity.pdbx_description
1 polymer ?
#
loop_
_entity_poly.entity_id
_entity_poly.type
_entity_poly.pdbx_seq_one_letter_code
_entity_poly.pdbx_strand_id
1 'polypeptide(L)'
;MEDICYFLIGKIGGGKDHARSILPTYPCLQPSDTTSFRISLSKYLEALRHSSIYPSHAENKAKSSEGKRLSPGSAISGAAWWWKDVVVRRSLLEECCGNRFERLILALSTHALLKCTLGSRSSSPPEQLDSSRHLV
;
A
#
# COMPACT_ATOMS: atom_id res chain seq x y z
N MET A 1 8.90 12.61 5.50
CA MET A 1 7.80 12.13 4.63
C MET A 1 8.24 10.95 3.78
N GLU A 2 9.39 11.06 3.09
CA GLU A 2 9.89 10.07 2.14
C GLU A 2 9.98 8.65 2.74
N ASP A 3 10.63 8.47 3.90
CA ASP A 3 10.76 7.16 4.55
C ASP A 3 9.41 6.51 4.87
N ILE A 4 8.48 7.32 5.39
CA ILE A 4 7.13 6.86 5.75
C ILE A 4 6.40 6.39 4.49
N CYS A 5 6.41 7.19 3.42
CA CYS A 5 5.73 6.84 2.18
C CYS A 5 6.35 5.62 1.49
N TYR A 6 7.69 5.54 1.47
CA TYR A 6 8.40 4.39 0.92
C TYR A 6 8.07 3.10 1.69
N PHE A 7 8.08 3.17 3.02
CA PHE A 7 7.69 2.06 3.89
C PHE A 7 6.24 1.61 3.65
N LEU A 8 5.29 2.56 3.63
CA LEU A 8 3.86 2.27 3.45
C LEU A 8 3.57 1.62 2.10
N ILE A 9 4.17 2.13 1.01
CA ILE A 9 4.03 1.53 -0.32
C ILE A 9 4.59 0.10 -0.34
N GLY A 10 5.72 -0.12 0.34
CA GLY A 10 6.29 -1.45 0.49
C GLY A 10 5.33 -2.41 1.21
N LYS A 11 4.58 -1.93 2.20
CA LYS A 11 3.54 -2.73 2.87
C LYS A 11 2.33 -3.02 2.00
N ILE A 12 1.93 -2.09 1.14
CA ILE A 12 0.77 -2.25 0.25
C ILE A 12 1.05 -3.29 -0.86
N GLY A 13 2.24 -3.27 -1.46
CA GLY A 13 2.60 -4.16 -2.57
C GLY A 13 3.45 -5.37 -2.22
N GLY A 14 3.57 -5.70 -0.94
CA GLY A 14 4.17 -6.96 -0.51
C GLY A 14 5.70 -6.99 -0.42
N GLY A 15 6.38 -5.85 -0.38
CA GLY A 15 7.82 -5.81 -0.12
C GLY A 15 8.54 -4.56 -0.60
N LYS A 16 9.84 -4.50 -0.29
CA LYS A 16 10.72 -3.39 -0.67
C LYS A 16 10.90 -3.28 -2.19
N ASP A 17 10.85 -4.39 -2.91
CA ASP A 17 11.03 -4.40 -4.37
C ASP A 17 9.90 -3.67 -5.10
N HIS A 18 8.66 -3.80 -4.60
CA HIS A 18 7.53 -3.03 -5.12
C HIS A 18 7.67 -1.53 -4.83
N ALA A 19 8.12 -1.16 -3.62
CA ALA A 19 8.39 0.24 -3.31
C ALA A 19 9.48 0.82 -4.21
N ARG A 20 10.55 0.07 -4.47
CA ARG A 20 11.65 0.48 -5.35
C ARG A 20 11.21 0.63 -6.81
N SER A 21 10.30 -0.21 -7.31
CA SER A 21 9.80 -0.07 -8.69
C SER A 21 8.93 1.18 -8.88
N ILE A 22 8.23 1.62 -7.83
CA ILE A 22 7.42 2.85 -7.86
C ILE A 22 8.25 4.09 -7.56
N LEU A 23 9.20 3.99 -6.63
CA LEU A 23 10.01 5.08 -6.11
C LEU A 23 11.51 4.77 -6.32
N PRO A 24 11.99 4.71 -7.57
CA PRO A 24 13.36 4.28 -7.87
C PRO A 24 14.43 5.28 -7.39
N THR A 25 14.05 6.53 -7.15
CA THR A 25 14.95 7.60 -6.68
C THR A 25 15.12 7.64 -5.16
N TYR A 26 14.56 6.67 -4.42
CA TYR A 26 14.74 6.56 -2.98
C TYR A 26 15.98 5.73 -2.62
N PRO A 27 16.81 6.14 -1.63
CA PRO A 27 16.69 7.37 -0.83
C PRO A 27 17.05 8.62 -1.64
N CYS A 28 16.36 9.73 -1.38
CA CYS A 28 16.65 10.99 -2.06
C CYS A 28 17.93 11.61 -1.48
N LEU A 29 18.96 11.80 -2.32
CA LEU A 29 20.27 12.32 -1.87
C LEU A 29 20.44 13.81 -2.21
N GLN A 30 19.67 14.31 -3.17
CA GLN A 30 19.69 15.70 -3.63
C GLN A 30 18.26 16.23 -3.85
N PRO A 31 18.06 17.56 -3.90
CA PRO A 31 16.72 18.16 -4.05
C PRO A 31 15.96 17.73 -5.32
N SER A 32 16.68 17.43 -6.40
CA SER A 32 16.09 16.90 -7.64
C SER A 32 15.50 15.49 -7.47
N ASP A 33 16.11 14.65 -6.63
CA ASP A 33 15.60 13.33 -6.29
C ASP A 33 14.30 13.46 -5.48
N THR A 34 14.26 14.37 -4.50
CA THR A 34 13.03 14.65 -3.73
C THR A 34 11.89 15.11 -4.65
N THR A 35 12.19 15.94 -5.64
CA THR A 35 11.19 16.38 -6.64
C THR A 35 10.67 15.20 -7.45
N SER A 36 11.57 14.35 -7.95
CA SER A 36 11.23 13.15 -8.72
C SER A 36 10.42 12.15 -7.89
N PHE A 37 10.82 11.94 -6.63
CA PHE A 37 10.12 11.11 -5.67
C PHE A 37 8.68 11.58 -5.46
N ARG A 38 8.47 12.89 -5.24
CA ARG A 38 7.13 13.48 -5.04
C ARG A 38 6.24 13.31 -6.26
N ILE A 39 6.79 13.43 -7.48
CA ILE A 39 6.04 13.23 -8.73
C ILE A 39 5.60 11.76 -8.86
N SER A 40 6.50 10.82 -8.64
CA SER A 40 6.18 9.39 -8.72
C SER A 40 5.17 8.99 -7.64
N LEU A 41 5.36 9.50 -6.42
CA LEU A 41 4.44 9.28 -5.30
C LEU A 41 3.05 9.84 -5.59
N SER A 42 2.92 11.06 -6.12
CA SER A 42 1.60 11.65 -6.42
C SER A 42 0.85 10.80 -7.45
N LYS A 43 1.53 10.37 -8.52
CA LYS A 43 0.94 9.49 -9.55
C LYS A 43 0.47 8.16 -8.97
N TYR A 44 1.28 7.54 -8.12
CA TYR A 44 0.92 6.29 -7.47
C TYR A 44 -0.31 6.47 -6.56
N LEU A 45 -0.33 7.52 -5.73
CA LEU A 45 -1.45 7.79 -4.82
C LEU A 45 -2.74 8.13 -5.59
N GLU A 46 -2.65 8.83 -6.72
CA GLU A 46 -3.81 9.09 -7.59
C GLU A 46 -4.36 7.78 -8.17
N ALA A 47 -3.49 6.89 -8.65
CA ALA A 47 -3.89 5.57 -9.16
C ALA A 47 -4.50 4.68 -8.06
N LEU A 48 -3.90 4.69 -6.86
CA LEU A 48 -4.40 3.95 -5.69
C LEU A 48 -5.77 4.46 -5.26
N ARG A 49 -5.96 5.78 -5.23
CA ARG A 49 -7.25 6.42 -4.97
C ARG A 49 -8.28 6.03 -6.03
N HIS A 50 -7.90 6.12 -7.31
CA HIS A 50 -8.81 5.83 -8.42
C HIS A 50 -9.30 4.37 -8.38
N SER A 51 -8.39 3.40 -8.21
CA SER A 51 -8.73 1.98 -8.08
C SER A 51 -9.55 1.63 -6.83
N SER A 52 -9.43 2.44 -5.77
CA SER A 52 -10.21 2.27 -4.54
C SER A 52 -11.63 2.82 -4.66
N ILE A 53 -11.82 3.98 -5.31
CA ILE A 53 -13.13 4.62 -5.44
C ILE A 53 -13.94 4.01 -6.59
N TYR A 54 -13.25 3.64 -7.67
CA TYR A 54 -13.84 3.08 -8.87
C TYR A 54 -13.25 1.68 -9.08
N PRO A 55 -13.74 0.66 -8.37
CA PRO A 55 -13.48 -0.72 -8.76
C PRO A 55 -13.99 -0.90 -10.19
N SER A 56 -13.09 -0.82 -11.17
CA SER A 56 -13.43 -1.10 -12.55
C SER A 56 -13.93 -2.54 -12.63
N HIS A 57 -15.05 -2.78 -13.31
CA HIS A 57 -15.65 -4.09 -13.58
C HIS A 57 -14.77 -5.04 -14.44
N ALA A 58 -13.44 -4.86 -14.44
CA ALA A 58 -12.47 -5.68 -15.16
C ALA A 58 -12.36 -7.13 -14.64
N GLU A 59 -13.18 -7.55 -13.68
CA GLU A 59 -13.30 -8.96 -13.27
C GLU A 59 -14.22 -9.79 -14.20
N ASN A 60 -14.89 -9.20 -15.19
CA ASN A 60 -15.84 -9.92 -16.06
C ASN A 60 -15.25 -10.59 -17.31
N LYS A 61 -13.92 -10.63 -17.50
CA LYS A 61 -13.31 -11.29 -18.67
C LYS A 61 -12.52 -12.57 -18.37
N ALA A 62 -12.54 -13.08 -17.14
CA ALA A 62 -11.78 -14.28 -16.76
C ALA A 62 -12.52 -15.20 -15.75
N LYS A 63 -13.83 -15.42 -15.92
CA LYS A 63 -14.56 -16.45 -15.18
C LYS A 63 -15.26 -17.43 -16.14
N SER A 64 -14.46 -18.33 -16.69
CA SER A 64 -14.90 -19.69 -17.04
C SER A 64 -14.00 -20.67 -16.30
N SER A 65 -14.30 -20.92 -15.02
CA SER A 65 -14.08 -22.18 -14.30
C SER A 65 -14.21 -21.94 -12.79
N GLU A 66 -14.83 -22.93 -12.14
CA GLU A 66 -15.21 -22.98 -10.74
C GLU A 66 -14.04 -22.77 -9.76
N GLY A 67 -14.35 -22.16 -8.61
CA GLY A 67 -13.42 -22.03 -7.49
C GLY A 67 -13.48 -20.65 -6.84
N LYS A 68 -14.52 -20.39 -6.05
CA LYS A 68 -14.76 -19.13 -5.34
C LYS A 68 -13.69 -18.88 -4.25
N ARG A 69 -12.50 -18.44 -4.64
CA ARG A 69 -11.59 -17.67 -3.77
C ARG A 69 -11.81 -16.20 -4.08
N LEU A 70 -12.43 -15.48 -3.14
CA LEU A 70 -12.51 -14.02 -3.18
C LEU A 70 -11.08 -13.48 -3.18
N SER A 71 -10.61 -12.98 -4.32
CA SER A 71 -9.31 -12.32 -4.40
C SER A 71 -9.29 -11.15 -3.40
N PRO A 72 -8.28 -11.02 -2.53
CA PRO A 72 -8.19 -9.95 -1.54
C PRO A 72 -8.15 -8.54 -2.17
N GLY A 73 -7.95 -8.43 -3.50
CA GLY A 73 -8.11 -7.18 -4.24
C GLY A 73 -9.55 -6.65 -4.27
N SER A 74 -10.55 -7.54 -4.39
CA SER A 74 -11.96 -7.17 -4.55
C SER A 74 -12.61 -6.65 -3.26
N ALA A 75 -12.23 -7.22 -2.10
CA ALA A 75 -12.73 -6.80 -0.79
C ALA A 75 -12.25 -5.39 -0.37
N ILE A 76 -11.11 -4.94 -0.91
CA ILE A 76 -10.49 -3.67 -0.52
C ILE A 76 -11.16 -2.48 -1.22
N SER A 77 -11.59 -2.64 -2.48
CA SER A 77 -12.29 -1.55 -3.19
C SER A 77 -13.64 -1.20 -2.56
N GLY A 78 -14.34 -2.14 -1.93
CA GLY A 78 -15.55 -1.84 -1.16
C GLY A 78 -15.27 -1.20 0.21
N ALA A 79 -14.14 -1.54 0.82
CA ALA A 79 -13.78 -1.11 2.18
C ALA A 79 -13.07 0.25 2.23
N ALA A 80 -12.44 0.70 1.14
CA ALA A 80 -11.58 1.89 1.14
C ALA A 80 -12.31 3.21 0.83
N TRP A 81 -13.50 3.39 1.40
CA TRP A 81 -14.37 4.56 1.18
C TRP A 81 -13.74 5.90 1.59
N TRP A 82 -12.78 5.87 2.54
CA TRP A 82 -12.06 7.07 3.02
C TRP A 82 -11.30 7.81 1.91
N TRP A 83 -10.97 7.15 0.79
CA TRP A 83 -10.32 7.81 -0.34
C TRP A 83 -11.17 8.86 -1.04
N LYS A 84 -12.51 8.82 -0.87
CA LYS A 84 -13.43 9.80 -1.47
C LYS A 84 -13.11 11.22 -1.02
N ASP A 85 -12.83 11.40 0.28
CA ASP A 85 -12.61 12.70 0.92
C ASP A 85 -11.13 13.13 0.96
N VAL A 86 -10.24 12.31 0.37
CA VAL A 86 -8.81 12.57 0.33
C VAL A 86 -8.43 13.22 -1.00
N VAL A 87 -7.83 14.41 -0.91
CA VAL A 87 -7.26 15.10 -2.07
C VAL A 87 -5.83 14.61 -2.27
N VAL A 88 -5.54 14.09 -3.46
CA VAL A 88 -4.17 13.76 -3.87
C VAL A 88 -3.73 14.80 -4.87
N ARG A 89 -2.69 15.58 -4.51
CA ARG A 89 -2.05 16.57 -5.37
C ARG A 89 -0.57 16.65 -5.05
N ARG A 90 0.24 16.95 -6.06
CA ARG A 90 1.69 17.13 -5.89
C ARG A 90 2.02 18.24 -4.88
N SER A 91 1.32 19.38 -4.92
CA SER A 91 1.58 20.50 -4.00
C SER A 91 1.45 20.10 -2.53
N LEU A 92 0.52 19.20 -2.19
CA LEU A 92 0.38 18.68 -0.81
C LEU A 92 1.61 17.89 -0.37
N LEU A 93 2.22 17.13 -1.28
CA LEU A 93 3.47 16.42 -1.03
C LEU A 93 4.69 17.35 -1.03
N GLU A 94 4.58 18.54 -1.61
CA GLU A 94 5.66 19.53 -1.57
C GLU A 94 5.69 20.29 -0.26
N GLU A 95 4.51 20.71 0.22
CA GLU A 95 4.33 21.39 1.50
C GLU A 95 4.58 20.45 2.69
N CYS A 96 4.21 19.17 2.57
CA CYS A 96 4.39 18.15 3.62
C CYS A 96 3.81 18.54 4.99
N CYS A 97 2.79 19.41 5.02
CA CYS A 97 2.23 19.93 6.27
C CYS A 97 0.72 20.22 6.13
N GLY A 98 0.07 20.40 7.29
CA GLY A 98 -1.33 20.76 7.39
C GLY A 98 -2.31 19.59 7.26
N ASN A 99 -3.57 19.87 7.60
CA ASN A 99 -4.62 18.86 7.77
C ASN A 99 -4.84 18.00 6.50
N ARG A 100 -4.71 18.59 5.31
CA ARG A 100 -4.88 17.86 4.04
C ARG A 100 -3.78 16.83 3.81
N PHE A 101 -2.53 17.19 4.13
CA PHE A 101 -1.40 16.26 4.06
C PHE A 101 -1.53 15.15 5.11
N GLU A 102 -1.88 15.50 6.35
CA GLU A 102 -2.10 14.53 7.42
C GLU A 102 -3.20 13.51 7.06
N ARG A 103 -4.33 13.97 6.53
CA ARG A 103 -5.41 13.10 6.03
C ARG A 103 -4.93 12.16 4.93
N LEU A 104 -4.07 12.64 4.03
CA LEU A 104 -3.49 11.82 2.96
C LEU A 104 -2.60 10.70 3.52
N ILE A 105 -1.70 11.03 4.45
CA ILE A 105 -0.83 10.04 5.10
C ILE A 105 -1.63 9.05 5.95
N LEU A 106 -2.67 9.52 6.65
CA LEU A 106 -3.57 8.66 7.41
C LEU A 106 -4.30 7.69 6.49
N ALA A 107 -4.89 8.17 5.39
CA ALA A 107 -5.57 7.33 4.41
C ALA A 107 -4.66 6.27 3.79
N LEU A 108 -3.42 6.63 3.46
CA LEU A 108 -2.41 5.70 2.96
C LEU A 108 -2.05 4.64 4.03
N SER A 109 -1.87 5.07 5.27
CA SER A 109 -1.56 4.18 6.40
C SER A 109 -2.69 3.20 6.68
N THR A 110 -3.94 3.66 6.69
CA THR A 110 -5.13 2.81 6.83
C THR A 110 -5.20 1.79 5.69
N HIS A 111 -4.89 2.20 4.46
CA HIS A 111 -4.87 1.30 3.32
C HIS A 111 -3.78 0.23 3.45
N ALA A 112 -2.58 0.61 3.90
CA ALA A 112 -1.50 -0.34 4.18
C ALA A 112 -1.89 -1.34 5.28
N LEU A 113 -2.48 -0.87 6.38
CA LEU A 113 -2.96 -1.73 7.46
C LEU A 113 -4.02 -2.71 6.98
N LEU A 114 -5.01 -2.25 6.20
CA LEU A 114 -6.04 -3.12 5.64
C LEU A 114 -5.44 -4.21 4.72
N LYS A 115 -4.46 -3.84 3.89
CA LYS A 115 -3.73 -4.80 3.06
C LYS A 115 -2.97 -5.83 3.90
N CYS A 116 -2.33 -5.40 5.00
CA CYS A 116 -1.64 -6.31 5.92
C CYS A 116 -2.60 -7.27 6.63
N THR A 117 -3.73 -6.78 7.14
CA THR A 117 -4.70 -7.63 7.86
C THR A 117 -5.40 -8.62 6.92
N LEU A 118 -5.69 -8.23 5.68
CA LEU A 118 -6.28 -9.13 4.68
C LEU A 118 -5.25 -10.10 4.08
N GLY A 119 -3.99 -9.69 3.96
CA GLY A 119 -2.88 -10.51 3.44
C GLY A 119 -2.30 -11.51 4.46
N SER A 120 -2.52 -11.30 5.75
CA SER A 120 -2.00 -12.14 6.85
C SER A 120 -2.60 -13.55 6.94
N ARG A 121 -3.45 -13.98 6.00
CA ARG A 121 -3.96 -15.37 5.99
C ARG A 121 -3.03 -16.40 5.34
N SER A 122 -1.80 -16.03 4.95
CA SER A 122 -0.86 -16.97 4.32
C SER A 122 0.58 -16.92 4.84
N SER A 123 0.81 -16.74 6.14
CA SER A 123 2.11 -17.06 6.74
C SER A 123 1.93 -18.01 7.92
N SER A 124 2.37 -19.24 7.69
CA SER A 124 2.73 -20.38 8.56
C SER A 124 2.55 -20.28 10.10
N PRO A 125 2.26 -21.42 10.78
CA PRO A 125 2.12 -21.49 12.22
C PRO A 125 3.44 -21.13 12.94
N PRO A 126 3.38 -20.74 14.23
CA PRO A 126 4.58 -20.55 15.03
C PRO A 126 5.30 -21.91 15.13
N GLU A 127 6.57 -21.96 14.70
CA GLU A 127 7.44 -23.09 14.97
C GLU A 127 7.45 -23.37 16.48
N GLN A 128 6.93 -24.54 16.86
CA GLN A 128 7.18 -25.16 18.15
C GLN A 128 8.68 -25.45 18.26
N LEU A 129 9.40 -24.59 18.98
CA LEU A 129 10.68 -24.93 19.58
C LEU A 129 10.41 -25.80 20.81
N ASP A 130 10.06 -27.07 20.58
CA ASP A 130 9.97 -28.07 21.64
C ASP A 130 11.33 -28.77 21.82
N SER A 131 11.89 -28.54 23.00
CA SER A 131 12.50 -29.56 23.85
C SER A 131 13.80 -30.24 23.37
N SER A 132 14.92 -29.56 23.62
CA SER A 132 16.21 -30.20 23.88
C SER A 132 16.74 -29.78 25.26
N ARG A 133 16.09 -30.29 26.31
CA ARG A 133 16.66 -30.35 27.67
C ARG A 133 16.08 -31.54 28.44
N HIS A 134 16.71 -32.71 28.30
CA HIS A 134 17.05 -33.55 29.46
C HIS A 134 18.06 -34.63 29.03
N LEU A 135 19.33 -34.32 29.25
CA LEU A 135 20.36 -35.30 29.59
C LEU A 135 20.48 -35.24 31.11
N VAL A 136 20.03 -36.30 31.79
CA VAL A 136 20.63 -36.85 33.02
C VAL A 136 20.51 -38.36 32.91
#